data_AF-A0A117SCT4-F1
#
_entry.id   AF-A0A117SCT4-F1
#
_cell.length_a   1.000
_cell.length_b   1.000
_cell.length_c   1.000
_cell.angle_alpha   90.00
_cell.angle_beta   90.00
_cell.angle_gamma   90.00
#
_symmetry.space_group_name_H-M   'P 1'
#
loop_
_entity.id
_entity.type
_entity.pdbx_description
1 polymer ?
#
loop_
_entity_poly.entity_id
_entity_poly.type
_entity_poly.pdbx_seq_one_letter_code
_entity_poly.pdbx_strand_id
1 'polypeptide(L)' 'MNYRLGNRTSDIVITIYVIITIFGRIYIESLFQIGALSSLFMGVFTLLILWALIKIKFLNPVWFGLFNKKNK' A
#
# COMPACT_ATOMS: atom_id res chain seq x y z
N MET A 1 -24.39 0.90 -7.01
CA MET A 1 -23.65 0.96 -5.73
C MET A 1 -22.25 1.48 -6.01
N ASN A 2 -21.88 2.63 -5.45
CA ASN A 2 -20.59 3.28 -5.72
C ASN A 2 -19.57 2.70 -4.73
N TYR A 3 -18.87 1.60 -5.09
CA TYR A 3 -17.87 0.93 -4.24
C TYR A 3 -16.56 1.73 -4.07
N ARG A 4 -16.64 3.07 -4.13
CA ARG A 4 -15.48 3.96 -4.08
C ARG A 4 -15.31 4.40 -2.64
N LEU A 5 -14.23 3.96 -1.99
CA LEU A 5 -13.84 4.47 -0.69
C LEU A 5 -13.56 5.98 -0.81
N GLY A 6 -14.01 6.74 0.19
CA GLY A 6 -13.73 8.17 0.26
C GLY A 6 -12.22 8.44 0.20
N ASN A 7 -11.84 9.56 -0.40
CA ASN A 7 -10.44 9.87 -0.70
C ASN A 7 -9.53 9.82 0.54
N ARG A 8 -9.98 10.38 1.66
CA ARG A 8 -9.25 10.35 2.94
C ARG A 8 -9.18 8.94 3.53
N THR A 9 -10.25 8.17 3.41
CA THR A 9 -10.29 6.77 3.90
C THR A 9 -9.32 5.90 3.12
N SER A 10 -9.23 6.09 1.80
CA SER A 10 -8.27 5.38 0.94
C SER A 10 -6.82 5.66 1.36
N ASP A 11 -6.49 6.92 1.64
CA ASP A 11 -5.15 7.31 2.11
C ASP A 11 -4.81 6.61 3.45
N ILE A 12 -5.73 6.61 4.41
CA ILE A 12 -5.55 5.94 5.71
C ILE A 12 -5.37 4.43 5.53
N VAL A 13 -6.20 3.79 4.70
CA VAL A 13 -6.11 2.35 4.43
C VAL A 13 -4.75 1.99 3.81
N ILE A 14 -4.27 2.78 2.85
CA ILE A 14 -2.96 2.57 2.22
C ILE A 14 -1.84 2.74 3.25
N THR A 15 -1.90 3.77 4.10
CA THR A 15 -0.91 3.98 5.16
C THR A 15 -0.87 2.81 6.13
N ILE A 16 -2.03 2.37 6.64
CA ILE A 16 -2.13 1.22 7.56
C ILE A 16 -1.58 -0.04 6.88
N TYR A 17 -1.96 -0.28 5.62
CA TYR A 17 -1.47 -1.41 4.84
C TYR A 17 0.05 -1.42 4.74
N VAL A 18 0.68 -0.29 4.41
CA VAL A 18 2.14 -0.17 4.32
C VAL A 18 2.80 -0.44 5.67
N ILE A 19 2.27 0.11 6.76
CA ILE A 19 2.80 -0.10 8.12
C ILE A 19 2.75 -1.59 8.48
N ILE A 20 1.61 -2.24 8.29
CA ILE A 20 1.44 -3.67 8.59
C ILE A 20 2.39 -4.50 7.72
N THR A 21 2.55 -4.15 6.45
CA THR A 21 3.43 -4.87 5.52
C THR A 21 4.90 -4.79 5.94
N ILE A 22 5.37 -3.60 6.31
CA ILE A 22 6.74 -3.40 6.78
C ILE A 22 6.97 -4.15 8.10
N PHE A 23 6.03 -4.05 9.04
CA PHE A 23 6.13 -4.72 10.33
C PHE A 23 6.12 -6.25 10.19
N GLY A 24 5.19 -6.77 9.39
CA GLY A 24 5.12 -8.20 9.05
C GLY A 24 6.38 -8.68 8.37
N ARG A 25 6.96 -7.88 7.47
CA ARG A 25 8.23 -8.22 6.81
C ARG A 25 9.36 -8.40 7.82
N ILE A 26 9.56 -7.45 8.74
CA ILE A 26 10.61 -7.54 9.77
C ILE A 26 10.40 -8.76 10.65
N TYR A 27 9.15 -9.04 11.05
CA TYR A 27 8.82 -10.19 11.88
C TYR A 27 9.09 -11.53 11.18
N ILE A 28 8.64 -11.68 9.93
CA ILE A 28 8.81 -12.92 9.16
C ILE A 28 10.29 -13.15 8.79
N GLU A 29 11.02 -12.10 8.42
CA GLU A 29 12.46 -12.16 8.14
C GLU A 29 13.25 -12.60 9.38
N SER A 30 12.86 -12.14 10.57
CA SER A 30 13.47 -12.55 11.85
C SER A 30 13.22 -14.02 12.20
N LEU A 31 12.09 -14.59 11.77
CA LEU A 31 11.67 -15.94 12.17
C LEU A 31 12.17 -17.04 11.21
N PHE A 32 12.19 -16.75 9.91
CA PHE A 32 12.40 -17.76 8.87
C PHE A 32 13.74 -17.66 8.13
N GLN A 33 14.65 -16.75 8.52
CA GLN A 33 15.94 -16.50 7.83
C GLN A 33 15.77 -16.44 6.31
N ILE A 34 14.75 -15.71 5.88
CA ILE A 34 14.32 -15.66 4.49
C ILE A 34 15.45 -15.03 3.67
N GLY A 35 15.91 -15.74 2.65
CA GLY A 35 16.94 -15.24 1.75
C GLY A 35 16.52 -13.93 1.06
N ALA A 36 17.51 -13.09 0.73
CA ALA A 36 17.28 -11.77 0.15
C ALA A 36 16.36 -11.79 -1.09
N LEU A 37 16.46 -12.84 -1.92
CA LEU A 37 15.63 -13.01 -3.11
C LEU A 37 14.14 -13.13 -2.76
N SER A 38 13.80 -14.01 -1.81
CA SER A 38 12.42 -14.25 -1.38
C SER A 38 11.80 -13.03 -0.70
N SER A 39 12.59 -12.29 0.08
CA SER A 39 12.17 -11.00 0.66
C SER A 39 11.83 -9.97 -0.43
N LEU A 40 12.64 -9.92 -1.50
CA LEU A 40 12.42 -9.01 -2.62
C LEU A 40 11.11 -9.36 -3.37
N PHE A 41 10.88 -10.64 -3.63
CA PHE A 41 9.62 -11.13 -4.22
C PHE A 41 8.41 -10.78 -3.36
N MET A 42 8.47 -10.98 -2.04
CA MET A 42 7.38 -10.61 -1.12
C MET A 42 7.10 -9.10 -1.11
N GLY A 43 8.14 -8.28 -1.17
CA GLY A 43 7.99 -6.81 -1.27
C GLY A 43 7.34 -6.38 -2.60
N VAL A 44 7.78 -6.95 -3.72
CA VAL A 44 7.18 -6.66 -5.03
C VAL A 44 5.73 -7.13 -5.09
N PHE A 45 5.43 -8.31 -4.53
CA PHE A 45 4.08 -8.85 -4.51
C PHE A 45 3.10 -7.99 -3.69
N THR A 46 3.55 -7.48 -2.54
CA THR A 46 2.73 -6.58 -1.71
C THR A 46 2.50 -5.22 -2.37
N LEU A 47 3.46 -4.71 -3.14
CA LEU A 47 3.27 -3.52 -3.97
C LEU A 47 2.30 -3.77 -5.15
N LEU A 48 2.35 -4.94 -5.78
CA LEU A 48 1.44 -5.32 -6.86
C LEU A 48 -0.02 -5.38 -6.39
N ILE A 49 -0.28 -5.91 -5.20
CA ILE A 49 -1.62 -5.91 -4.59
C ILE A 49 -2.12 -4.47 -4.43
N LEU A 50 -1.29 -3.59 -3.85
CA LEU A 50 -1.63 -2.18 -3.65
C LEU A 50 -1.92 -1.48 -4.99
N TRP A 51 -1.09 -1.74 -6.00
CA TRP A 51 -1.28 -1.22 -7.36
C TRP A 51 -2.59 -1.70 -7.98
N ALA A 52 -2.90 -2.99 -7.86
CA ALA A 52 -4.15 -3.56 -8.36
C ALA A 52 -5.38 -2.89 -7.72
N LEU A 53 -5.38 -2.71 -6.40
CA LEU A 53 -6.46 -2.03 -5.65
C LEU A 53 -6.68 -0.58 -6.09
N ILE A 54 -5.60 0.14 -6.42
CA ILE A 54 -5.67 1.51 -6.96
C ILE A 54 -6.19 1.46 -8.41
N LYS A 55 -5.71 0.52 -9.23
CA LYS A 55 -6.09 0.38 -10.65
C LYS A 55 -7.58 0.10 -10.83
N ILE A 56 -8.16 -0.75 -9.99
CA ILE A 56 -9.61 -1.06 -10.01
C ILE A 56 -10.48 0.07 -9.41
N LYS A 57 -9.88 1.20 -9.03
CA LYS A 57 -10.54 2.35 -8.37
C LYS A 57 -11.26 2.00 -7.07
N PHE A 58 -10.88 0.89 -6.44
CA PHE A 58 -11.37 0.52 -5.11
C PHE A 58 -10.76 1.46 -4.06
N LEU A 59 -9.45 1.70 -4.16
CA LEU A 59 -8.76 2.77 -3.45
C LEU A 59 -8.62 3.99 -4.36
N ASN A 60 -9.07 5.16 -3.89
CA ASN A 60 -8.89 6.43 -4.59
C ASN A 60 -8.06 7.40 -3.74
N PRO A 61 -6.75 7.14 -3.57
CA PRO A 61 -5.90 8.00 -2.75
C PRO A 61 -5.83 9.41 -3.32
N VAL A 62 -5.92 10.40 -2.43
CA VAL A 62 -5.58 11.80 -2.74
C VAL A 62 -4.19 12.13 -2.19
N TRP A 63 -3.51 11.15 -1.61
CA TRP A 63 -2.15 11.26 -1.06
C TRP A 63 -2.06 12.41 -0.07
N PHE A 64 -3.03 12.52 0.84
CA PHE A 64 -3.12 13.62 1.81
C PHE A 64 -3.12 15.02 1.17
N GLY A 65 -3.50 15.13 -0.10
CA GLY A 65 -3.49 16.39 -0.85
C GLY A 65 -2.10 16.82 -1.35
N LEU A 66 -1.07 15.95 -1.26
CA LEU A 66 0.30 16.24 -1.72
C LEU A 66 0.37 16.54 -3.22
N PHE A 67 -0.46 15.89 -4.04
CA PHE A 67 -0.48 16.09 -5.49
C PHE A 67 -1.53 17.09 -5.96
N ASN A 68 -2.22 17.79 -5.05
CA ASN A 68 -2.99 18.96 -5.44
C ASN A 68 -1.99 20.07 -5.77
N LYS A 69 -1.58 20.13 -7.05
CA LYS A 69 -0.98 21.33 -7.63
C LYS A 69 -1.98 22.46 -7.37
N LYS A 70 -1.67 23.32 -6.41
CA LYS A 70 -2.27 24.65 -6.35
C LYS A 70 -1.79 25.35 -7.61
N ASN A 71 -2.57 25.23 -8.68
CA ASN A 71 -2.49 26.16 -9.80
C ASN A 71 -2.95 27.50 -9.22
N LYS A 72 -1.97 28.32 -8.82
CA LYS A 72 -2.16 29.73 -8.57
C LYS A 72 -1.49 30.48 -9.70
#